data_AF-A0A7K1SEB1-F1
#
_entry.id   AF-A0A7K1SEB1-F1
#
_cell.length_a   1.000
_cell.length_b   1.000
_cell.length_c   1.000
_cell.angle_alpha   90.00
_cell.angle_beta   90.00
_cell.angle_gamma   90.00
#
_symmetry.space_group_name_H-M   'P 1'
#
loop_
_entity.id
_entity.type
_entity.pdbx_description
1 polymer ?
#
loop_
_entity_poly.entity_id
_entity_poly.type
_entity_poly.pdbx_seq_one_letter_code
_entity_poly.pdbx_strand_id
1 'polypeptide(L)' 'MNPVISPGDWVSVEIRIGGYYRGKQKGVVLRWTASGRISVKLDDKGQVKNVSADQVKKVAGCPAKDACRHHRIHQM' A
#
# COMPACT_ATOMS: atom_id res chain seq x y z
N MET A 1 12.88 -4.62 13.84
CA MET A 1 13.04 -4.94 12.41
C MET A 1 12.18 -3.96 11.64
N ASN A 2 12.78 -2.94 11.02
CA ASN A 2 12.00 -1.93 10.28
C ASN A 2 11.62 -2.53 8.93
N PRO A 3 10.32 -2.72 8.62
CA PRO A 3 9.95 -3.07 7.26
C PRO A 3 10.37 -1.91 6.37
N VAL A 4 11.38 -2.14 5.53
CA VAL A 4 11.78 -1.20 4.48
C VAL A 4 10.61 -1.16 3.51
N ILE A 5 9.85 -0.07 3.56
CA ILE A 5 8.75 0.21 2.65
C ILE A 5 9.36 0.92 1.44
N SER A 6 9.25 0.29 0.27
CA SER A 6 9.83 0.77 -0.99
C SER A 6 8.73 1.15 -1.99
N PRO A 7 9.03 2.04 -2.96
CA PRO A 7 8.17 2.24 -4.12
C PRO A 7 7.78 0.91 -4.79
N GLY A 8 6.51 0.76 -5.15
CA GLY A 8 5.94 -0.47 -5.71
C GLY A 8 5.45 -1.49 -4.67
N ASP A 9 5.81 -1.34 -3.39
CA ASP A 9 5.31 -2.22 -2.36
C ASP A 9 3.79 -2.08 -2.18
N TRP A 10 3.15 -3.23 -1.94
CA TRP A 10 1.77 -3.28 -1.51
C TRP A 10 1.65 -3.07 -0.01
N VAL A 11 0.82 -2.11 0.38
CA VAL A 11 0.69 -1.68 1.77
C VAL A 11 -0.76 -1.51 2.19
N SER A 12 -1.00 -1.68 3.48
CA SER A 12 -2.23 -1.31 4.16
C SER A 12 -1.97 -0.05 4.99
N VAL A 13 -2.77 0.97 4.74
CA VAL A 13 -2.70 2.28 5.37
C VAL A 13 -3.85 2.43 6.34
N GLU A 14 -3.52 2.76 7.58
CA GLU A 14 -4.48 3.15 8.60
C GLU A 14 -4.99 4.58 8.35
N ILE A 15 -6.30 4.73 8.18
CA ILE A 15 -6.94 6.01 7.93
C ILE A 15 -7.43 6.58 9.26
N ARG A 16 -6.89 7.75 9.64
CA ARG A 16 -7.39 8.56 10.74
C ARG A 16 -7.99 9.86 10.24
N ILE A 17 -9.16 10.24 10.76
CA ILE A 17 -9.84 11.52 10.47
C ILE A 17 -10.12 12.21 11.80
N GLY A 18 -9.57 13.41 12.00
CA GLY A 18 -9.69 14.14 13.26
C GLY A 18 -9.07 13.41 14.47
N GLY A 19 -8.03 12.61 14.25
CA GLY A 19 -7.41 11.77 15.29
C GLY A 19 -8.08 10.41 15.50
N TYR A 20 -9.29 10.20 14.99
CA TYR A 20 -10.04 8.96 15.16
C TYR A 20 -9.75 7.95 14.05
N TYR A 21 -9.54 6.69 14.43
CA TYR A 21 -9.44 5.57 13.50
C TYR A 21 -10.75 5.39 12.72
N ARG A 22 -10.65 5.32 11.39
CA ARG A 22 -11.79 5.12 10.49
C ARG A 22 -11.75 3.79 9.76
N GLY A 23 -10.60 3.15 9.69
CA GLY A 23 -10.42 1.89 8.97
C GLY A 23 -9.03 1.77 8.37
N LYS A 24 -8.86 0.72 7.58
CA LYS A 24 -7.65 0.46 6.79
C LYS A 24 -8.00 0.47 5.31
N GLN A 25 -7.16 1.08 4.49
CA GLN A 25 -7.26 1.01 3.04
C GLN A 25 -5.97 0.41 2.48
N LYS A 26 -6.06 -0.28 1.35
CA LYS A 26 -4.90 -0.85 0.67
C LYS A 26 -4.46 0.04 -0.48
N GLY A 27 -3.18 -0.01 -0.81
CA GLY A 27 -2.63 0.77 -1.91
C GLY A 27 -1.19 0.42 -2.24
N VAL A 28 -0.70 1.03 -3.32
CA VAL A 28 0.69 0.91 -3.77
C VAL A 28 1.49 2.10 -3.30
N VAL A 29 2.68 1.87 -2.79
CA VAL A 29 3.63 2.95 -2.48
C VAL A 29 4.14 3.55 -3.78
N LEU A 30 4.01 4.85 -3.94
CA LEU A 30 4.57 5.57 -5.08
C LEU A 30 5.99 6.03 -4.79
N ARG A 31 6.20 6.69 -3.65
CA ARG A 31 7.49 7.22 -3.22
C ARG A 31 7.48 7.70 -1.78
N TRP A 32 8.67 7.93 -1.24
CA TRP A 32 8.88 8.76 -0.06
C TRP A 32 8.87 10.24 -0.46
N THR A 33 8.29 11.08 0.39
CA THR A 33 8.37 12.53 0.28
C THR A 33 9.59 13.05 1.02
N ALA A 34 10.07 14.25 0.67
CA ALA A 34 11.17 14.91 1.37
C ALA A 34 10.90 15.13 2.87
N SER A 35 9.63 15.17 3.28
CA SER A 35 9.20 15.27 4.68
C SER A 35 9.19 13.94 5.44
N GLY A 36 9.66 12.84 4.85
CA GLY A 36 9.66 11.52 5.49
C GLY A 36 8.28 10.86 5.55
N ARG A 37 7.30 11.33 4.76
CA ARG A 37 6.01 10.68 4.58
C ARG A 37 6.02 9.75 3.38
N ILE A 38 5.08 8.83 3.34
CA ILE A 38 4.91 7.87 2.24
C ILE A 38 3.73 8.30 1.39
N SER A 39 3.97 8.56 0.10
CA SER A 39 2.90 8.75 -0.89
C SER A 39 2.38 7.39 -1.34
N VAL A 40 1.11 7.11 -1.08
CA VAL A 40 0.44 5.85 -1.43
C VAL A 40 -0.73 6.13 -2.36
N LYS A 41 -0.85 5.36 -3.43
CA LYS A 41 -2.03 5.34 -4.32
C LYS A 41 -3.01 4.29 -3.80
N LEU A 42 -4.15 4.75 -3.30
CA LEU A 42 -5.20 3.90 -2.74
C LEU A 42 -5.99 3.20 -3.83
N ASP A 43 -6.37 1.94 -3.58
CA ASP A 43 -7.04 1.10 -4.57
C ASP A 43 -8.48 1.55 -4.88
N ASP A 44 -9.24 1.89 -3.82
CA ASP A 44 -10.69 2.14 -3.89
C ASP A 44 -11.09 3.25 -4.89
N LYS A 45 -10.25 4.28 -5.03
CA LYS A 45 -10.56 5.47 -5.85
C LYS A 45 -9.39 5.99 -6.68
N GLY A 46 -8.25 5.28 -6.68
CA GLY A 46 -7.02 5.75 -7.33
C GLY A 46 -6.43 7.03 -6.71
N GLN A 47 -6.94 7.46 -5.55
CA GLN A 47 -6.53 8.69 -4.87
C GLN A 47 -5.14 8.53 -4.27
N VAL A 48 -4.29 9.54 -4.46
CA VAL A 48 -2.96 9.59 -3.86
C VAL A 48 -3.03 10.31 -2.53
N LYS A 49 -2.45 9.70 -1.49
CA LYS A 49 -2.43 10.27 -0.13
C LYS A 49 -1.05 10.15 0.48
N ASN A 50 -0.64 11.19 1.19
CA ASN A 50 0.60 11.22 1.96
C ASN A 50 0.31 10.82 3.40
N VAL A 51 0.95 9.76 3.89
CA VAL A 51 0.70 9.19 5.21
C VAL A 51 2.00 8.96 5.96
N SER A 52 1.92 8.86 7.29
CA SER A 52 3.09 8.56 8.11
C SER A 52 3.52 7.12 7.91
N ALA A 53 4.82 6.85 8.01
CA ALA A 53 5.34 5.48 7.95
C ALA A 53 4.71 4.59 9.04
N ASP A 54 4.39 5.15 10.20
CA ASP A 54 3.77 4.44 11.34
C ASP A 54 2.35 3.95 11.03
N GLN A 55 1.68 4.61 10.10
CA GLN A 55 0.32 4.27 9.65
C GLN A 55 0.34 3.24 8.53
N VAL A 56 1.51 2.89 8.01
CA VAL A 56 1.67 2.03 6.84
C VAL A 56 2.23 0.70 7.29
N LYS A 57 1.53 -0.38 6.93
CA LYS A 57 2.00 -1.75 7.14
C LYS A 57 2.19 -2.43 5.79
N LYS A 58 3.38 -2.99 5.58
CA LYS A 58 3.65 -3.81 4.40
C LYS A 58 2.75 -5.04 4.42
N VAL A 59 2.14 -5.33 3.29
CA VAL A 59 1.27 -6.51 3.13
C VAL A 59 1.98 -7.46 2.19
N ALA A 60 2.20 -8.69 2.63
CA ALA A 60 2.63 -9.76 1.75
C ALA A 60 1.45 -10.15 0.85
N GLY A 61 1.49 -9.74 -0.41
CA GLY A 61 0.46 -10.04 -1.41
C GLY A 61 0.47 -9.05 -2.56
N CYS A 62 -0.06 -9.47 -3.70
CA CYS A 62 -0.28 -8.60 -4.86
C CYS A 62 -1.55 -7.75 -4.64
N PRO A 63 -1.68 -6.60 -5.33
CA PRO A 63 -2.95 -5.89 -5.44
C PRO A 63 -4.07 -6.87 -5.81
N ALA A 64 -5.27 -6.75 -5.24
CA ALA A 64 -6.36 -7.68 -5.56
C ALA A 64 -6.77 -7.64 -7.05
N LYS A 65 -6.49 -6.54 -7.74
CA LYS A 65 -6.62 -6.37 -9.19
C LYS A 65 -5.54 -7.08 -10.01
N ASP A 66 -4.45 -7.46 -9.36
CA ASP A 66 -3.36 -8.30 -9.87
C ASP A 66 -3.31 -9.62 -9.09
N ALA A 67 -4.48 -10.19 -8.75
CA ALA A 67 -4.55 -11.55 -8.23
C ALA A 67 -3.86 -12.48 -9.23
N CYS A 68 -2.59 -12.81 -8.95
CA CYS A 68 -1.85 -13.92 -9.52
C CYS A 68 -2.04 -14.14 -11.03
N ARG A 69 -1.53 -13.25 -11.89
CA ARG A 69 -1.22 -13.64 -13.28
C ARG A 69 0.02 -14.54 -13.30
N HIS A 70 -0.06 -15.74 -12.70
CA HIS A 70 0.89 -16.84 -12.87
C HIS A 70 0.34 -18.16 -12.27
N HIS A 71 -0.78 -18.64 -12.80
CA HIS A 71 -0.98 -20.09 -12.91
C HIS A 71 -1.83 -20.38 -14.14
N ARG A 72 -1.15 -20.67 -15.25
CA ARG A 72 -1.49 -21.69 -16.26
C ARG A 72 -0.85 -21.31 -17.60
N ILE A 73 0.45 -21.60 -17.73
CA ILE A 73 1.00 -21.99 -19.03
C ILE A 73 1.97 -23.15 -18.75
N HIS A 74 1.78 -24.24 -19.50
CA HIS A 74 2.54 -25.50 -19.53
C HIS A 74 2.22 -26.56 -18.45
N GLN A 75 1.21 -27.40 -18.73
CA GLN A 75 1.43 -28.84 -18.69
C GLN A 75 1.25 -29.40 -20.10
N MET A 76 2.07 -30.41 -20.38
CA MET A 76 2.46 -30.97 -21.67
C MET A 76 1.32 -31.68 -22.40
#